data_AF-A0A6I9NRF6-F1
#
_entry.id   AF-A0A6I9NRF6-F1
#
_cell.length_a   1.000
_cell.length_b   1.000
_cell.length_c   1.000
_cell.angle_alpha   90.00
_cell.angle_beta   90.00
_cell.angle_gamma   90.00
#
_symmetry.space_group_name_H-M   'P 1'
#
loop_
_entity.id
_entity.type
_entity.pdbx_description
1 polymer ?
#
loop_
_entity_poly.entity_id
_entity_poly.type
_entity_poly.pdbx_seq_one_letter_code
_entity_poly.pdbx_strand_id
1 'polypeptide(L)'
;MRDLISEQLQARIAHRIQELESLPGSLAPDLRNKATVELKALRLLNFQRQLRQDVVACMRRDTTLETALNSKAYRRSKRQTLREARMTEKLEKQQKLEQEKKRRQKHQEYLNSILQHAKDFKEYHRSISGKMQKLTRSIATWHTNTEREQKKETERIEKERMRRLMAEDEEGYRKLIDQKKDKRLAYLLQQTDEYVANLTTLVYEHKAAQAAKDKKKKKKKKKVGIEKVECETER
;
A
#
# COMPACT_ATOMS: atom_id res chain seq x y z
N MET A 1 -50.67 -79.35 -33.16
CA MET A 1 -49.96 -79.68 -31.90
C MET A 1 -50.35 -78.77 -30.74
N ARG A 2 -50.23 -77.43 -30.86
CA ARG A 2 -50.66 -76.49 -29.79
C ARG A 2 -52.16 -76.57 -29.48
N ASP A 3 -53.00 -76.70 -30.49
CA ASP A 3 -54.47 -76.74 -30.30
C ASP A 3 -54.93 -78.03 -29.60
N LEU A 4 -54.35 -79.18 -29.99
CA LEU A 4 -54.59 -80.48 -29.35
C LEU A 4 -54.22 -80.48 -27.85
N ILE A 5 -53.12 -79.81 -27.47
CA ILE A 5 -52.70 -79.68 -26.07
C ILE A 5 -53.67 -78.78 -25.29
N SER A 6 -54.19 -77.72 -25.93
CA SER A 6 -55.17 -76.82 -25.31
C SER A 6 -56.50 -77.51 -25.03
N GLU A 7 -56.99 -78.31 -25.98
CA GLU A 7 -58.23 -79.10 -25.82
C GLU A 7 -58.09 -80.15 -24.71
N GLN A 8 -56.97 -80.87 -24.68
CA GLN A 8 -56.69 -81.83 -23.60
C GLN A 8 -56.62 -81.15 -22.22
N LEU A 9 -56.04 -79.95 -22.14
CA LEU A 9 -55.96 -79.19 -20.90
C LEU A 9 -57.35 -78.70 -20.44
N GLN A 10 -58.18 -78.22 -21.36
CA GLN A 10 -59.56 -77.83 -21.07
C GLN A 10 -60.40 -79.01 -20.58
N ALA A 11 -60.30 -80.17 -21.24
CA ALA A 11 -60.99 -81.38 -20.84
C ALA A 11 -60.59 -81.82 -19.42
N ARG A 12 -59.29 -81.77 -19.09
CA ARG A 12 -58.78 -82.07 -17.74
C ARG A 12 -59.29 -81.09 -16.67
N ILE A 13 -59.36 -79.80 -17.00
CA ILE A 13 -59.90 -78.77 -16.10
C ILE A 13 -61.40 -78.99 -15.87
N ALA A 14 -62.16 -79.28 -16.92
CA ALA A 14 -63.59 -79.56 -16.82
C ALA A 14 -63.86 -80.80 -15.95
N HIS A 15 -63.10 -81.88 -16.16
CA HIS A 15 -63.17 -83.08 -15.32
C HIS A 15 -62.88 -82.77 -13.85
N ARG A 16 -61.82 -81.99 -13.58
CA ARG A 16 -61.45 -81.60 -12.21
C ARG A 16 -62.50 -80.73 -11.53
N ILE A 17 -63.16 -79.83 -12.27
CA ILE A 17 -64.28 -79.05 -11.76
C ILE A 17 -65.42 -79.97 -11.32
N GLN A 18 -65.78 -80.97 -12.14
CA GLN A 18 -66.83 -81.93 -11.81
C GLN A 18 -66.48 -82.79 -10.58
N GLU A 19 -65.22 -83.19 -10.43
CA GLU A 19 -64.74 -83.88 -9.22
C GLU A 19 -64.90 -83.01 -7.97
N LEU A 20 -64.52 -81.73 -8.05
CA LEU A 20 -64.58 -80.81 -6.91
C LEU A 20 -66.02 -80.44 -6.53
N GLU A 21 -66.95 -80.42 -7.48
CA GLU A 21 -68.39 -80.18 -7.26
C GLU A 21 -69.10 -81.37 -6.60
N SER A 22 -68.60 -82.59 -6.80
CA SER A 22 -69.20 -83.83 -6.29
C SER A 22 -68.62 -84.32 -4.96
N LEU A 23 -67.78 -83.51 -4.30
CA LEU A 23 -67.19 -83.87 -3.01
C LEU A 23 -68.22 -83.91 -1.86
N PRO A 24 -68.14 -84.89 -0.95
CA PRO A 24 -69.09 -85.04 0.14
C PRO A 24 -68.93 -83.94 1.20
N GLY A 25 -70.06 -83.48 1.76
CA GLY A 25 -70.10 -82.44 2.80
C GLY A 25 -69.48 -82.84 4.16
N SER A 26 -69.14 -84.13 4.34
CA SER A 26 -68.52 -84.71 5.53
C SER A 26 -66.99 -84.52 5.60
N LEU A 27 -66.39 -83.82 4.64
CA LEU A 27 -64.96 -83.53 4.64
C LEU A 27 -64.54 -82.64 5.82
N ALA A 28 -63.32 -82.86 6.31
CA ALA A 28 -62.71 -81.99 7.31
C ALA A 28 -62.68 -80.53 6.84
N PRO A 29 -62.91 -79.54 7.73
CA PRO A 29 -63.05 -78.13 7.35
C PRO A 29 -61.89 -77.60 6.48
N ASP A 30 -60.65 -77.97 6.79
CA ASP A 30 -59.46 -77.53 6.04
C ASP A 30 -59.41 -78.07 4.61
N LEU A 31 -59.80 -79.33 4.41
CA LEU A 31 -59.85 -79.96 3.09
C LEU A 31 -60.98 -79.35 2.24
N ARG A 32 -62.14 -79.10 2.87
CA ARG A 32 -63.27 -78.43 2.23
C ARG A 32 -62.91 -77.01 1.79
N ASN A 33 -62.18 -76.26 2.61
CA ASN A 33 -61.71 -74.92 2.27
C ASN A 33 -60.76 -74.94 1.06
N LYS A 34 -59.77 -75.86 1.05
CA LYS A 34 -58.85 -76.01 -0.09
C LYS A 34 -59.57 -76.39 -1.39
N ALA A 35 -60.51 -77.34 -1.33
CA ALA A 35 -61.33 -77.74 -2.48
C ALA A 35 -62.19 -76.57 -3.00
N THR A 36 -62.76 -75.77 -2.09
CA THR A 36 -63.56 -74.58 -2.45
C THR A 36 -62.70 -73.51 -3.12
N VAL A 37 -61.50 -73.26 -2.62
CA VAL A 37 -60.54 -72.31 -3.23
C VAL A 37 -60.12 -72.81 -4.61
N GLU A 38 -59.80 -74.09 -4.77
CA GLU A 38 -59.43 -74.70 -6.04
C GLU A 38 -60.58 -74.59 -7.06
N LEU A 39 -61.81 -74.94 -6.69
CA LEU A 39 -62.99 -74.85 -7.56
C LEU A 39 -63.23 -73.41 -8.03
N LYS A 40 -63.16 -72.43 -7.11
CA LYS A 40 -63.28 -71.00 -7.46
C LYS A 40 -62.15 -70.54 -8.37
N ALA A 41 -60.92 -70.98 -8.13
CA ALA A 41 -59.77 -70.65 -8.97
C ALA A 41 -59.93 -71.20 -10.39
N LEU A 42 -60.39 -72.45 -10.55
CA LEU A 42 -60.64 -73.05 -11.87
C LEU A 42 -61.79 -72.36 -12.61
N ARG A 43 -62.89 -72.01 -11.92
CA ARG A 43 -64.01 -71.24 -12.51
C ARG A 43 -63.60 -69.83 -12.93
N LEU A 44 -62.67 -69.21 -12.22
CA LEU A 44 -62.14 -67.87 -12.53
C LEU A 44 -60.95 -67.88 -13.50
N LEU A 45 -60.50 -69.05 -13.97
CA LEU A 45 -59.31 -69.16 -14.82
C LEU A 45 -59.42 -68.33 -16.11
N ASN A 46 -60.57 -68.36 -16.78
CA ASN A 46 -60.76 -67.60 -18.02
C ASN A 46 -60.78 -66.08 -17.76
N PHE A 47 -61.38 -65.65 -16.65
CA PHE A 47 -61.34 -64.26 -16.22
C PHE A 47 -59.89 -63.82 -15.92
N GLN A 48 -59.13 -64.64 -15.20
CA GLN A 48 -57.72 -64.38 -14.91
C GLN A 48 -56.88 -64.30 -16.19
N ARG A 49 -57.12 -65.18 -17.17
CA ARG A 49 -56.44 -65.15 -18.48
C ARG A 49 -56.73 -63.85 -19.22
N GLN A 50 -57.99 -63.45 -19.29
CA GLN A 50 -58.40 -62.20 -19.94
C GLN A 50 -57.76 -60.99 -19.26
N LEU A 51 -57.87 -60.89 -17.93
CA LEU A 51 -57.31 -59.78 -17.16
C LEU A 51 -55.78 -59.66 -17.36
N ARG A 52 -55.06 -60.78 -17.35
CA ARG A 52 -53.61 -60.79 -17.62
C ARG A 52 -53.29 -60.35 -19.04
N GLN A 53 -54.08 -60.78 -20.02
CA GLN A 53 -53.91 -60.37 -21.41
C GLN A 53 -54.13 -58.86 -21.58
N ASP A 54 -55.17 -58.30 -20.97
CA ASP A 54 -55.48 -56.87 -21.04
C ASP A 54 -54.36 -56.02 -20.40
N VAL A 55 -53.89 -56.41 -19.21
CA VAL A 55 -52.77 -55.72 -18.53
C VAL A 55 -51.51 -55.75 -19.40
N VAL A 56 -51.15 -56.91 -19.95
CA VAL A 56 -49.96 -57.04 -20.80
C VAL A 56 -50.11 -56.24 -22.09
N ALA A 57 -51.31 -56.19 -22.69
CA ALA A 57 -51.57 -55.42 -23.90
C ALA A 57 -51.41 -53.92 -23.65
N CYS A 58 -51.97 -53.40 -22.55
CA CYS A 58 -51.79 -52.00 -22.14
C CYS A 58 -50.31 -51.68 -21.88
N MET A 59 -49.62 -52.50 -21.08
CA MET A 59 -48.19 -52.30 -20.79
C MET A 59 -47.35 -52.29 -22.07
N ARG A 60 -47.59 -53.22 -23.00
CA ARG A 60 -46.86 -53.26 -24.28
C ARG A 60 -47.09 -51.97 -25.07
N ARG A 61 -48.33 -51.51 -25.19
CA ARG A 61 -48.64 -50.26 -25.89
C ARG A 61 -47.92 -49.07 -25.26
N ASP A 62 -47.97 -48.94 -23.94
CA ASP A 62 -47.43 -47.76 -23.23
C ASP A 62 -45.90 -47.76 -23.18
N THR A 63 -45.27 -48.94 -23.15
CA THR A 63 -43.81 -49.10 -23.17
C THR A 63 -43.21 -49.09 -24.56
N THR A 64 -44.02 -49.25 -25.61
CA THR A 64 -43.53 -49.22 -26.99
C THR A 64 -43.38 -47.78 -27.46
N LEU A 65 -42.14 -47.35 -27.64
CA LEU A 65 -41.83 -46.01 -28.10
C LEU A 65 -42.24 -45.84 -29.57
N GLU A 66 -43.24 -44.99 -29.82
CA GLU A 66 -43.72 -44.67 -31.18
C GLU A 66 -42.58 -44.18 -32.12
N THR A 67 -41.58 -43.51 -31.55
CA THR A 67 -40.41 -43.05 -32.33
C THR A 67 -39.46 -44.19 -32.72
N ALA A 68 -39.48 -45.32 -32.00
CA ALA A 68 -38.73 -46.52 -32.37
C ALA A 68 -39.44 -47.32 -33.48
N LEU A 69 -40.77 -47.42 -33.41
CA LEU A 69 -41.59 -48.06 -34.45
C LEU A 69 -41.46 -47.34 -35.80
N ASN A 70 -41.43 -46.01 -35.77
CA ASN A 70 -41.34 -45.17 -36.97
C ASN A 70 -40.09 -44.28 -36.98
N SER A 71 -38.90 -44.87 -36.79
CA SER A 71 -37.62 -44.14 -36.76
C SER A 71 -37.41 -43.21 -37.97
N LYS A 72 -37.86 -43.60 -39.17
CA LYS A 72 -37.77 -42.77 -40.38
C LYS A 72 -38.61 -41.50 -40.32
N ALA A 73 -39.76 -41.52 -39.64
CA ALA A 73 -40.64 -40.35 -39.51
C ALA A 73 -40.03 -39.26 -38.62
N TYR A 74 -39.26 -39.67 -37.60
CA TYR A 74 -38.60 -38.75 -36.66
C TYR A 74 -37.16 -38.40 -37.04
N ARG A 75 -36.60 -39.06 -38.06
CA ARG A 75 -35.26 -38.76 -38.59
C ARG A 75 -35.30 -37.49 -39.43
N ARG A 76 -34.66 -36.42 -38.96
CA ARG A 76 -34.38 -35.24 -39.79
C ARG A 76 -33.23 -35.54 -40.74
N SER A 77 -33.54 -35.80 -42.01
CA SER A 77 -32.51 -35.97 -43.04
C SER A 77 -31.82 -34.64 -43.32
N LYS A 78 -30.52 -34.56 -43.08
CA LYS A 78 -29.72 -33.39 -43.44
C LYS A 78 -29.51 -33.38 -44.95
N ARG A 79 -29.94 -32.32 -45.62
CA ARG A 79 -29.61 -32.04 -47.03
C ARG A 79 -28.47 -31.02 -47.07
N GLN A 80 -27.41 -31.33 -47.79
CA GLN A 80 -26.31 -30.41 -48.02
C GLN A 80 -26.65 -29.55 -49.23
N THR A 81 -27.02 -28.29 -49.00
CA THR A 81 -27.32 -27.36 -50.09
C THR A 81 -26.15 -26.40 -50.32
N LEU A 82 -25.95 -25.99 -51.57
CA LEU A 82 -24.92 -25.01 -51.92
C LEU A 82 -25.12 -23.67 -51.19
N ARG A 83 -26.38 -23.28 -50.92
CA ARG A 83 -26.70 -22.05 -50.18
C ARG A 83 -26.18 -22.11 -48.74
N GLU A 84 -26.40 -23.24 -48.05
CA GLU A 84 -25.88 -23.45 -46.70
C GLU A 84 -24.35 -23.42 -46.69
N ALA A 85 -23.71 -24.15 -47.61
CA ALA A 85 -22.25 -24.18 -47.71
C ALA A 85 -21.64 -22.78 -47.92
N ARG A 86 -22.20 -21.99 -48.84
CA ARG A 86 -21.75 -20.60 -49.10
C ARG A 86 -21.97 -19.68 -47.90
N MET A 87 -23.08 -19.84 -47.16
CA MET A 87 -23.35 -19.05 -45.97
C MET A 87 -22.36 -19.38 -44.85
N THR A 88 -22.08 -20.68 -44.62
CA THR A 88 -21.09 -21.14 -43.65
C THR A 88 -19.69 -20.62 -43.99
N GLU A 89 -19.24 -20.77 -45.23
CA GLU A 89 -17.92 -20.29 -45.68
C GLU A 89 -17.79 -18.77 -45.49
N LYS A 90 -18.83 -18.00 -45.85
CA LYS A 90 -18.85 -16.54 -45.65
C LYS A 90 -18.74 -16.18 -44.17
N LEU A 91 -19.47 -16.87 -43.30
CA LEU A 91 -19.46 -16.63 -41.86
C LEU A 91 -18.10 -16.98 -41.25
N GLU A 92 -17.52 -18.13 -41.60
CA GLU A 92 -16.20 -18.55 -41.13
C GLU A 92 -15.11 -17.58 -41.58
N LYS A 93 -15.18 -17.10 -42.83
CA LYS A 93 -14.24 -16.08 -43.33
C LYS A 93 -14.38 -14.77 -42.58
N GLN A 94 -15.61 -14.34 -42.27
CA GLN A 94 -15.86 -13.14 -41.45
C GLN A 94 -15.30 -13.29 -40.03
N GLN A 95 -15.57 -14.42 -39.37
CA GLN A 95 -15.06 -14.70 -38.02
C GLN A 95 -13.53 -14.73 -37.99
N LYS A 96 -12.89 -15.35 -38.99
CA LYS A 96 -11.43 -15.39 -39.12
C LYS A 96 -10.83 -13.99 -39.28
N LEU A 97 -11.41 -13.15 -40.14
CA LEU A 97 -10.98 -11.76 -40.32
C LEU A 97 -11.17 -10.92 -39.05
N GLU A 98 -12.27 -11.09 -38.34
CA GLU A 98 -12.53 -10.38 -37.09
C GLU A 98 -11.56 -10.83 -35.98
N GLN A 99 -11.27 -12.12 -35.88
CA GLN A 99 -10.31 -12.65 -34.93
C GLN A 99 -8.88 -12.14 -35.23
N GLU A 100 -8.50 -12.09 -36.51
CA GLU A 100 -7.21 -11.53 -36.90
C GLU A 100 -7.14 -10.03 -36.60
N LYS A 101 -8.21 -9.26 -36.87
CA LYS A 101 -8.30 -7.84 -36.51
C LYS A 101 -8.15 -7.63 -35.01
N LYS A 102 -8.87 -8.41 -34.19
CA LYS A 102 -8.74 -8.39 -32.72
C LYS A 102 -7.33 -8.74 -32.26
N ARG A 103 -6.68 -9.72 -32.90
CA ARG A 103 -5.29 -10.08 -32.60
C ARG A 103 -4.32 -8.94 -32.90
N ARG A 104 -4.45 -8.30 -34.07
CA ARG A 104 -3.63 -7.15 -34.47
C ARG A 104 -3.84 -5.96 -33.54
N GLN A 105 -5.09 -5.68 -33.18
CA GLN A 105 -5.43 -4.61 -32.24
C GLN A 105 -4.79 -4.84 -30.86
N LYS A 106 -4.93 -6.03 -30.28
CA LYS A 106 -4.29 -6.38 -29.00
C LYS A 106 -2.77 -6.21 -29.03
N HIS A 107 -2.15 -6.62 -30.13
CA HIS A 107 -0.70 -6.44 -30.30
C HIS A 107 -0.33 -4.95 -30.38
N GLN A 108 -1.10 -4.14 -31.10
CA GLN A 108 -0.89 -2.70 -31.18
C GLN A 108 -1.07 -2.01 -29.82
N GLU A 109 -2.11 -2.38 -29.05
CA GLU A 109 -2.36 -1.87 -27.70
C GLU A 109 -1.21 -2.21 -26.75
N TYR A 110 -0.66 -3.43 -26.86
CA TYR A 110 0.52 -3.83 -26.10
C TYR A 110 1.77 -3.02 -26.45
N LEU A 111 2.02 -2.76 -27.75
CA LEU A 111 3.12 -1.89 -28.15
C LEU A 111 2.91 -0.46 -27.62
N ASN A 112 1.69 0.05 -27.67
CA ASN A 112 1.35 1.37 -27.16
C ASN A 112 1.57 1.45 -25.63
N SER A 113 1.26 0.40 -24.86
CA SER A 113 1.51 0.39 -23.41
C SER A 113 3.00 0.42 -23.08
N ILE A 114 3.83 -0.31 -23.84
CA ILE A 114 5.30 -0.26 -23.71
C ILE A 114 5.82 1.15 -24.03
N LEU A 115 5.35 1.75 -25.13
CA LEU A 115 5.75 3.09 -25.52
C LEU A 115 5.34 4.13 -24.49
N GLN A 116 4.15 3.99 -23.88
CA GLN A 116 3.70 4.87 -22.82
C GLN A 116 4.58 4.73 -21.58
N HIS A 117 4.87 3.50 -21.14
CA HIS A 117 5.80 3.27 -20.03
C HIS A 117 7.18 3.89 -20.28
N ALA A 118 7.71 3.81 -21.51
CA ALA A 118 8.97 4.44 -21.86
C ALA A 118 8.92 5.98 -21.79
N LYS A 119 7.77 6.60 -22.09
CA LYS A 119 7.57 8.06 -21.91
C LYS A 119 7.52 8.42 -20.43
N ASP A 120 6.72 7.71 -19.65
CA ASP A 120 6.56 7.92 -18.21
C ASP A 120 7.92 7.79 -17.49
N PHE A 121 8.73 6.80 -17.90
CA PHE A 121 10.08 6.62 -17.39
C PHE A 121 11.00 7.82 -17.68
N LYS A 122 10.98 8.33 -18.91
CA LYS A 122 11.75 9.53 -19.28
C LYS A 122 11.27 10.77 -18.51
N GLU A 123 9.97 10.93 -18.34
CA GLU A 123 9.38 12.03 -17.57
C GLU A 123 9.76 11.96 -16.10
N TYR A 124 9.77 10.77 -15.50
CA TYR A 124 10.26 10.54 -14.14
C TYR A 124 11.71 11.04 -13.99
N HIS A 125 12.62 10.61 -14.87
CA HIS A 125 14.02 11.05 -14.81
C HIS A 125 14.17 12.56 -15.05
N ARG A 126 13.38 13.15 -15.95
CA ARG A 126 13.35 14.60 -16.16
C ARG A 126 12.88 15.35 -14.90
N SER A 127 11.87 14.82 -14.21
CA SER A 127 11.37 15.36 -12.93
C SER A 127 12.44 15.28 -11.84
N ILE A 128 13.16 14.15 -11.71
CA ILE A 128 14.27 14.00 -10.77
C ILE A 128 15.38 15.02 -11.05
N SER A 129 15.77 15.19 -12.31
CA SER A 129 16.76 16.20 -12.70
C SER A 129 16.30 17.62 -12.32
N GLY A 130 15.02 17.94 -12.56
CA GLY A 130 14.43 19.21 -12.15
C GLY A 130 14.44 19.43 -10.64
N LYS A 131 14.14 18.39 -9.84
CA LYS A 131 14.23 18.43 -8.36
C LYS A 131 15.67 18.67 -7.90
N MET A 132 16.64 17.98 -8.51
CA MET A 132 18.06 18.17 -8.21
C MET A 132 18.49 19.61 -8.48
N GLN A 133 18.17 20.16 -9.66
CA GLN A 133 18.49 21.54 -10.01
C GLN A 133 17.85 22.55 -9.05
N LYS A 134 16.60 22.31 -8.61
CA LYS A 134 15.93 23.16 -7.63
C LYS A 134 16.69 23.14 -6.29
N LEU A 135 17.09 21.97 -5.81
CA LEU A 135 17.88 21.84 -4.58
C LEU A 135 19.23 22.57 -4.69
N THR A 136 19.96 22.37 -5.79
CA THR A 136 21.24 23.05 -6.04
C THR A 136 21.09 24.57 -6.01
N ARG A 137 20.05 25.13 -6.65
CA ARG A 137 19.77 26.57 -6.62
C ARG A 137 19.41 27.06 -5.21
N SER A 138 18.62 26.30 -4.45
CA SER A 138 18.28 26.64 -3.07
C SER A 138 19.52 26.68 -2.17
N ILE A 139 20.43 25.70 -2.31
CA ILE A 139 21.69 25.65 -1.57
C ILE A 139 22.57 26.85 -1.93
N ALA A 140 22.74 27.15 -3.22
CA ALA A 140 23.51 28.32 -3.67
C ALA A 140 22.94 29.62 -3.07
N THR A 141 21.61 29.79 -3.12
CA THR A 141 20.93 30.96 -2.54
C THR A 141 21.12 31.04 -1.03
N TRP A 142 21.07 29.90 -0.33
CA TRP A 142 21.33 29.83 1.11
C TRP A 142 22.74 30.31 1.45
N HIS A 143 23.77 29.88 0.70
CA HIS A 143 25.14 30.34 0.90
C HIS A 143 25.29 31.83 0.67
N THR A 144 24.77 32.37 -0.45
CA THR A 144 24.80 33.81 -0.74
C THR A 144 24.08 34.64 0.34
N ASN A 145 22.93 34.18 0.81
CA ASN A 145 22.19 34.86 1.88
C ASN A 145 22.95 34.78 3.21
N THR A 146 23.51 33.63 3.55
CA THR A 146 24.30 33.44 4.78
C THR A 146 25.52 34.34 4.79
N GLU A 147 26.24 34.44 3.66
CA GLU A 147 27.38 35.34 3.51
C GLU A 147 26.96 36.81 3.64
N ARG A 148 25.83 37.20 3.05
CA ARG A 148 25.28 38.56 3.19
C ARG A 148 24.91 38.88 4.64
N GLU A 149 24.26 37.96 5.35
CA GLU A 149 23.89 38.17 6.76
C GLU A 149 25.13 38.20 7.67
N GLN A 150 26.12 37.34 7.41
CA GLN A 150 27.42 37.42 8.10
C GLN A 150 28.08 38.79 7.89
N LYS A 151 28.10 39.31 6.66
CA LYS A 151 28.64 40.64 6.36
C LYS A 151 27.88 41.75 7.11
N LYS A 152 26.55 41.72 7.11
CA LYS A 152 25.73 42.68 7.89
C LYS A 152 26.00 42.60 9.39
N GLU A 153 26.15 41.39 9.93
CA GLU A 153 26.44 41.21 11.35
C GLU A 153 27.85 41.73 11.69
N THR A 154 28.85 41.50 10.84
CA THR A 154 30.18 42.10 11.02
C THR A 154 30.12 43.63 10.98
N GLU A 155 29.38 44.23 10.04
CA GLU A 155 29.18 45.69 9.96
C GLU A 155 28.43 46.23 11.19
N ARG A 156 27.48 45.46 11.75
CA ARG A 156 26.73 45.82 12.96
C ARG A 156 27.62 45.81 14.19
N ILE A 157 28.41 44.76 14.37
CA ILE A 157 29.39 44.64 15.46
C ILE A 157 30.42 45.77 15.37
N GLU A 158 30.90 46.09 14.17
CA GLU A 158 31.85 47.20 13.97
C GLU A 158 31.23 48.57 14.28
N LYS A 159 29.97 48.81 13.87
CA LYS A 159 29.25 50.05 14.23
C LYS A 159 29.03 50.17 15.73
N GLU A 160 28.64 49.08 16.40
CA GLU A 160 28.45 49.11 17.86
C GLU A 160 29.79 49.33 18.58
N ARG A 161 30.86 48.69 18.12
CA ARG A 161 32.22 48.93 18.60
C ARG A 161 32.62 50.40 18.46
N MET A 162 32.40 51.02 17.30
CA MET A 162 32.69 52.45 17.09
C MET A 162 31.82 53.35 17.95
N ARG A 163 30.54 52.99 18.17
CA ARG A 163 29.62 53.75 19.02
C ARG A 163 30.06 53.78 20.48
N ARG A 164 30.49 52.63 21.04
CA ARG A 164 31.00 52.57 22.43
C ARG A 164 32.29 53.38 22.60
N LEU A 165 33.16 53.34 21.59
CA LEU A 165 34.37 54.17 21.57
C LEU A 165 34.04 55.67 21.56
N MET A 166 33.07 56.11 20.75
CA MET A 166 32.62 57.51 20.72
C MET A 166 31.91 57.97 22.00
N ALA A 167 31.32 57.04 22.75
CA ALA A 167 30.66 57.30 24.02
C ALA A 167 31.62 57.23 25.23
N GLU A 168 32.93 57.11 24.99
CA GLU A 168 33.96 56.99 26.03
C GLU A 168 33.78 55.77 26.96
N ASP A 169 33.02 54.75 26.52
CA ASP A 169 32.82 53.49 27.25
C ASP A 169 33.95 52.50 26.93
N GLU A 170 35.09 52.69 27.59
CA GLU A 170 36.30 51.88 27.42
C GLU A 170 36.09 50.41 27.83
N GLU A 171 35.31 50.16 28.88
CA GLU A 171 35.06 48.80 29.40
C GLU A 171 34.17 48.00 28.44
N GLY A 172 33.12 48.62 27.90
CA GLY A 172 32.25 48.02 26.90
C GLY A 172 32.94 47.74 25.58
N TYR A 173 33.90 48.58 25.17
CA TYR A 173 34.73 48.37 23.98
C TYR A 173 35.75 47.23 24.16
N ARG A 174 36.39 47.11 25.33
CA ARG A 174 37.30 45.99 25.62
C ARG A 174 36.60 44.64 25.61
N LYS A 175 35.39 44.54 26.18
CA LYS A 175 34.58 43.31 26.15
C LYS A 175 34.27 42.84 24.72
N LEU A 176 34.05 43.77 23.78
CA LEU A 176 33.84 43.43 22.37
C LEU A 176 35.13 42.92 21.69
N ILE A 177 36.30 43.44 22.07
CA ILE A 177 37.61 42.96 21.57
C ILE A 177 37.92 41.55 22.10
N ASP A 178 37.67 41.30 23.37
CA ASP A 178 37.86 39.99 23.99
C ASP A 178 36.96 38.92 23.36
N GLN A 179 35.71 39.29 23.05
CA GLN A 179 34.77 38.41 22.33
C GLN A 179 35.24 38.09 20.90
N LYS A 180 35.82 39.06 20.18
CA LYS A 180 36.41 38.85 18.85
C LYS A 180 37.73 38.05 18.91
N LYS A 181 38.27 37.82 20.12
CA LYS A 181 39.56 37.15 20.38
C LYS A 181 40.72 37.80 19.60
N ASP A 182 40.69 39.11 19.42
CA ASP A 182 41.77 39.84 18.74
C ASP A 182 42.96 40.00 19.68
N LYS A 183 43.78 38.95 19.75
CA LYS A 183 44.92 38.83 20.68
C LYS A 183 45.93 39.97 20.52
N ARG A 184 46.14 40.45 19.30
CA ARG A 184 47.11 41.51 19.03
C ARG A 184 46.59 42.86 19.53
N LEU A 185 45.32 43.16 19.27
CA LEU A 185 44.74 44.41 19.72
C LEU A 185 44.58 44.44 21.24
N ALA A 186 44.17 43.34 21.86
CA ALA A 186 44.14 43.20 23.32
C ALA A 186 45.53 43.41 23.93
N TYR A 187 46.58 42.82 23.35
CA TYR A 187 47.96 43.00 23.79
C TYR A 187 48.44 44.45 23.70
N LEU A 188 48.16 45.15 22.59
CA LEU A 188 48.53 46.55 22.41
C LEU A 188 47.83 47.47 23.42
N LEU A 189 46.55 47.20 23.75
CA LEU A 189 45.81 47.94 24.77
C LEU A 189 46.40 47.70 26.18
N GLN A 190 46.77 46.46 26.49
CA GLN A 190 47.44 46.15 27.75
C GLN A 190 48.79 46.86 27.86
N GLN A 191 49.61 46.87 26.81
CA GLN A 191 50.89 47.58 26.80
C GLN A 191 50.69 49.09 27.01
N THR A 192 49.64 49.69 26.43
CA THR A 192 49.36 51.11 26.65
C THR A 192 48.95 51.40 28.07
N ASP A 193 48.13 50.54 28.71
CA ASP A 193 47.82 50.66 30.14
C ASP A 193 49.09 50.59 30.99
N GLU A 194 50.00 49.65 30.70
CA GLU A 194 51.27 49.49 31.41
C GLU A 194 52.16 50.74 31.25
N TYR A 195 52.26 51.30 30.05
CA TYR A 195 53.00 52.54 29.82
C TYR A 195 52.39 53.74 30.55
N VAL A 196 51.06 53.89 30.53
CA VAL A 196 50.36 54.96 31.25
C VAL A 196 50.55 54.83 32.76
N ALA A 197 50.46 53.61 33.30
CA ALA A 197 50.72 53.35 34.72
C ALA A 197 52.15 53.74 35.11
N ASN A 198 53.14 53.35 34.29
CA ASN A 198 54.55 53.68 34.50
C ASN A 198 54.81 55.20 34.43
N LEU A 199 54.17 55.91 33.51
CA LEU A 199 54.26 57.38 33.44
C LEU A 199 53.63 58.04 34.66
N THR A 200 52.50 57.50 35.14
CA THR A 200 51.78 58.04 36.31
C THR A 200 52.60 57.88 37.59
N THR A 201 53.25 56.73 37.79
CA THR A 201 54.15 56.50 38.92
C THR A 201 55.37 57.42 38.86
N LEU A 202 56.02 57.57 37.70
CA LEU A 202 57.12 58.51 37.51
C LEU A 202 56.72 59.97 37.84
N VAL A 203 55.54 60.40 37.40
CA VAL A 203 55.01 61.74 37.72
C VAL A 203 54.74 61.89 39.21
N TYR A 204 54.20 60.86 39.85
CA TYR A 204 53.94 60.85 41.29
C TYR A 204 55.25 60.93 42.10
N GLU A 205 56.24 60.12 41.75
CA GLU A 205 57.58 60.14 42.36
C GLU A 205 58.26 61.49 42.18
N HIS A 206 58.18 62.08 40.98
CA HIS A 206 58.70 63.41 40.71
C HIS A 206 58.01 64.49 41.58
N LYS A 207 56.68 64.45 41.70
CA LYS A 207 55.92 65.35 42.59
C LYS A 207 56.29 65.15 44.06
N ALA A 208 56.43 63.90 44.50
CA ALA A 208 56.83 63.58 45.87
C ALA A 208 58.26 64.06 46.18
N ALA A 209 59.19 63.89 45.23
CA ALA A 209 60.55 64.39 45.33
C ALA A 209 60.61 65.93 45.37
N GLN A 210 59.79 66.63 44.57
CA GLN A 210 59.65 68.08 44.64
C GLN A 210 59.07 68.52 45.99
N ALA A 211 57.98 67.90 46.46
CA ALA A 211 57.40 68.20 47.76
C ALA A 211 58.38 67.94 48.93
N ALA A 212 59.21 66.90 48.83
CA ALA A 212 60.28 66.62 49.80
C ALA A 212 61.39 67.67 49.75
N LYS A 213 61.79 68.14 48.56
CA LYS A 213 62.73 69.27 48.39
C LYS A 213 62.15 70.55 48.99
N ASP A 214 60.87 70.82 48.80
CA ASP A 214 60.21 72.01 49.36
C ASP A 214 60.01 71.92 50.88
N LYS A 215 59.70 70.74 51.41
CA LYS A 215 59.69 70.48 52.86
C LYS A 215 61.08 70.62 53.47
N LYS A 216 62.14 70.16 52.79
CA LYS A 216 63.55 70.37 53.22
C LYS A 216 63.92 71.86 53.18
N LYS A 217 63.49 72.63 52.18
CA LYS A 217 63.65 74.10 52.13
C LYS A 217 62.93 74.80 53.29
N LYS A 218 61.68 74.42 53.60
CA LYS A 218 60.93 74.95 54.75
C LYS A 218 61.56 74.57 56.11
N LYS A 219 62.04 73.33 56.27
CA LYS A 219 62.76 72.89 57.48
C LYS A 219 64.11 73.61 57.66
N LYS A 220 64.87 73.86 56.58
CA LYS A 220 66.07 74.71 56.62
C LYS A 220 65.75 76.14 57.05
N LYS A 221 64.68 76.76 56.52
CA LYS A 221 64.23 78.08 56.97
C LYS A 221 63.82 78.11 58.46
N LYS A 222 63.17 77.05 58.97
CA LYS A 222 62.82 76.93 60.40
C LYS A 222 64.04 76.73 61.31
N LYS A 223 65.03 75.91 60.91
CA LYS A 223 66.28 75.74 61.67
C LYS A 223 67.11 77.02 61.77
N VAL A 224 67.24 77.76 60.66
CA VAL A 224 67.91 79.08 60.65
C VAL A 224 67.16 80.11 61.51
N GLY A 225 65.83 79.96 61.65
CA GLY A 225 65.04 80.78 62.58
C GLY A 225 65.23 80.40 64.05
N ILE A 226 65.53 79.14 64.38
CA ILE A 226 65.77 78.66 65.75
C ILE A 226 67.21 78.97 66.20
N GLU A 227 68.21 78.77 65.33
CA GLU A 227 69.61 79.15 65.59
C GLU A 227 69.79 80.66 65.80
N LYS A 228 68.91 81.50 65.22
CA LYS A 228 68.89 82.94 65.51
C LYS A 228 68.32 83.29 66.90
N VAL A 229 67.40 82.47 67.43
CA VAL A 229 66.79 82.70 68.75
C VAL A 229 67.73 82.22 69.86
N GLU A 230 68.43 81.10 69.68
CA GLU A 230 69.41 80.61 70.66
C GLU A 230 70.63 81.53 70.81
N CYS A 231 70.98 82.31 69.78
CA CYS A 231 72.08 83.29 69.85
C CYS A 231 71.70 84.63 70.53
N GLU A 232 70.41 84.86 70.82
CA GLU A 232 69.91 86.08 71.50
C GLU A 232 69.63 85.86 73.00
N THR A 233 69.70 84.62 73.51
CA THR A 233 69.42 84.28 74.93
C THR A 233 70.65 83.97 75.80
N GLU A 234 71.87 84.03 75.26
CA GLU A 234 73.13 83.92 76.03
C GLU A 234 73.99 85.21 75.94
N ARG A 235 73.34 86.38 75.89
CA ARG A 235 73.96 87.70 76.09
C ARG A 235 73.64 88.27 77.46
#